data_AF-F7VJR6-F1
#
_entry.id   AF-F7VJR6-F1
#
_cell.length_a   1.000
_cell.length_b   1.000
_cell.length_c   1.000
_cell.angle_alpha   90.00
_cell.angle_beta   90.00
_cell.angle_gamma   90.00
#
_symmetry.space_group_name_H-M   'P 1'
#
loop_
_entity.id
_entity.type
_entity.pdbx_description
1 polymer ?
#
loop_
_entity_poly.entity_id
_entity_poly.type
_entity_poly.pdbx_seq_one_letter_code
_entity_poly.pdbx_strand_id
1 'polypeptide(L)'
;ELPHGTMNTARWIVLCIVLMFYQGSAQTLEEDCVDHMERINGSSYAPWLAEILSDSKVICAGALINNLYVLTAASCFKENEKLTVRLGSGYFDKSYENFRVTKAYFWMTHFPANNTNNLCIFRLQTEVEFKTHIRPMCITKSPKSLGLATTFEIINEKPKMWYFCKNIKGLFCKYVFGENEEKWQSKPTGSPWTETISNGPFKGLVRYGILSYRDNKTYDEVYINVMSHINWIAQISLEIDISTPVKKKEY
;
A
#
# COMPACT_ATOMS: atom_id res chain seq x y z
N GLU A 1 -38.47 22.40 47.33
CA GLU A 1 -37.55 23.06 46.37
C GLU A 1 -36.25 22.28 46.35
N LEU A 2 -35.83 21.82 45.17
CA LEU A 2 -34.67 20.94 44.99
C LEU A 2 -33.35 21.72 45.17
N PRO A 3 -32.29 21.13 45.74
CA PRO A 3 -31.01 21.82 45.89
C PRO A 3 -30.28 21.84 44.55
N HIS A 4 -30.01 23.05 44.05
CA HIS A 4 -29.12 23.29 42.91
C HIS A 4 -27.69 22.90 43.29
N GLY A 5 -27.28 21.69 42.89
CA GLY A 5 -25.89 21.25 43.00
C GLY A 5 -25.00 22.06 42.06
N THR A 6 -24.11 22.88 42.62
CA THR A 6 -23.06 23.56 41.87
C THR A 6 -22.08 22.53 41.33
N MET A 7 -22.11 22.35 40.01
CA MET A 7 -21.25 21.38 39.33
C MET A 7 -19.80 21.89 39.35
N ASN A 8 -18.94 21.20 40.10
CA ASN A 8 -17.57 21.62 40.42
C ASN A 8 -16.73 21.82 39.14
N THR A 9 -16.08 22.97 38.98
CA THR A 9 -15.29 23.36 37.79
C THR A 9 -14.21 22.33 37.44
N ALA A 10 -13.64 21.66 38.44
CA ALA A 10 -12.71 20.55 38.25
C ALA A 10 -13.30 19.37 37.46
N ARG A 11 -14.60 19.06 37.62
CA ARG A 11 -15.27 18.00 36.85
C ARG A 11 -15.38 18.38 35.38
N TRP A 12 -15.66 19.64 35.07
CA TRP A 12 -15.67 20.13 33.70
C TRP A 12 -14.28 20.12 33.07
N ILE A 13 -13.24 20.49 33.82
CA ILE A 13 -11.85 20.44 33.34
C ILE A 13 -11.46 18.99 33.02
N VAL A 14 -11.75 18.04 33.92
CA VAL A 14 -11.47 16.61 33.66
C VAL A 14 -12.28 16.10 32.46
N LEU A 15 -13.56 16.46 32.36
CA LEU A 15 -14.41 16.05 31.24
C LEU A 15 -13.91 16.66 29.91
N CYS A 16 -13.49 17.92 29.89
CA CYS A 16 -12.92 18.58 28.73
C CYS A 16 -11.53 18.02 28.36
N ILE A 17 -10.69 17.68 29.34
CA ILE A 17 -9.40 17.02 29.11
C ILE A 17 -9.63 15.64 28.52
N VAL A 18 -10.55 14.85 29.09
CA VAL A 18 -10.96 13.55 28.55
C VAL A 18 -11.49 13.72 27.12
N LEU A 19 -12.40 14.66 26.87
CA LEU A 19 -12.94 14.93 25.53
C LEU A 19 -11.86 15.41 24.54
N MET A 20 -10.89 16.23 24.96
CA MET A 20 -9.77 16.65 24.12
C MET A 20 -8.81 15.48 23.81
N PHE A 21 -8.60 14.56 24.75
CA PHE A 21 -7.87 13.33 24.49
C PHE A 21 -8.65 12.39 23.56
N TYR A 22 -9.98 12.27 23.72
CA TYR A 22 -10.85 11.48 22.84
C TYR A 22 -10.92 12.03 21.41
N GLN A 23 -10.86 13.36 21.22
CA GLN A 23 -10.79 13.98 19.89
C GLN A 23 -9.39 13.86 19.24
N GLY A 24 -8.37 13.45 20.00
CA GLY A 24 -6.99 13.27 19.53
C GLY A 24 -6.62 11.83 19.15
N SER A 25 -7.50 10.86 19.34
CA SER A 25 -7.20 9.44 19.12
C SER A 25 -7.45 9.01 17.66
N ALA A 26 -6.36 8.61 17.00
CA ALA A 26 -6.23 7.86 15.75
C ALA A 26 -7.01 8.36 14.50
N GLN A 27 -6.34 9.21 13.71
CA GLN A 27 -6.75 9.55 12.34
C GLN A 27 -6.39 8.46 11.30
N THR A 28 -5.92 7.27 11.67
CA THR A 28 -5.47 6.23 10.74
C THR A 28 -6.51 5.12 10.53
N LEU A 29 -6.40 4.36 9.43
CA LEU A 29 -7.24 3.18 9.17
C LEU A 29 -7.06 2.09 10.23
N GLU A 30 -5.84 1.94 10.73
CA GLU A 30 -5.46 1.01 11.78
C GLU A 30 -4.56 1.73 12.79
N GLU A 31 -4.72 1.42 14.08
CA GLU A 31 -3.98 2.11 15.16
C GLU A 31 -2.55 1.56 15.31
N ASP A 32 -2.37 0.23 15.22
CA ASP A 32 -1.07 -0.45 15.33
C ASP A 32 -0.35 -0.59 13.97
N CYS A 33 -0.37 0.47 13.18
CA CYS A 33 0.25 0.51 11.86
C CYS A 33 1.72 0.96 11.91
N VAL A 34 2.47 0.68 10.85
CA VAL A 34 3.83 1.19 10.61
C VAL A 34 3.93 1.93 9.28
N ASP A 35 4.81 2.94 9.22
CA ASP A 35 4.94 3.87 8.08
C ASP A 35 6.36 3.93 7.49
N HIS A 36 7.29 3.11 7.99
CA HIS A 36 8.69 3.04 7.57
C HIS A 36 9.14 1.60 7.41
N MET A 37 10.06 1.37 6.46
CA MET A 37 10.70 0.06 6.34
C MET A 37 11.58 -0.17 7.56
N GLU A 38 11.57 -1.40 8.04
CA GLU A 38 12.40 -1.82 9.15
C GLU A 38 13.72 -2.39 8.66
N ARG A 39 14.74 -2.39 9.53
CA ARG A 39 16.07 -2.93 9.24
C ARG A 39 16.46 -3.95 10.29
N ILE A 40 16.78 -5.17 9.87
CA ILE A 40 17.24 -6.25 10.73
C ILE A 40 18.47 -6.89 10.09
N ASN A 41 19.56 -7.02 10.86
CA ASN A 41 20.82 -7.62 10.40
C ASN A 41 21.34 -7.06 9.06
N GLY A 42 21.13 -5.76 8.82
CA GLY A 42 21.53 -5.09 7.58
C GLY A 42 20.56 -5.25 6.39
N SER A 43 19.57 -6.15 6.48
CA SER A 43 18.50 -6.30 5.51
C SER A 43 17.33 -5.37 5.83
N SER A 44 16.71 -4.77 4.79
CA SER A 44 15.51 -3.95 4.96
C SER A 44 14.28 -4.74 4.57
N TYR A 45 13.21 -4.61 5.36
CA TYR A 45 11.94 -5.29 5.12
C TYR A 45 10.77 -4.36 5.41
N ALA A 46 9.62 -4.64 4.81
CA ALA A 46 8.39 -3.87 4.99
C ALA A 46 7.34 -4.77 5.67
N PRO A 47 6.96 -4.53 6.94
CA PRO A 47 6.01 -5.39 7.67
C PRO A 47 4.63 -5.53 7.00
N TRP A 48 4.23 -4.52 6.21
CA TRP A 48 2.97 -4.51 5.49
C TRP A 48 3.03 -5.18 4.12
N LEU A 49 4.21 -5.58 3.64
CA LEU A 49 4.36 -6.15 2.31
C LEU A 49 3.58 -7.46 2.20
N ALA A 50 2.64 -7.46 1.27
CA ALA A 50 1.84 -8.62 0.93
C ALA A 50 2.32 -9.19 -0.41
N GLU A 51 2.83 -10.42 -0.43
CA GLU A 51 3.03 -11.15 -1.69
C GLU A 51 1.69 -11.77 -2.10
N ILE A 52 1.26 -11.56 -3.33
CA ILE A 52 0.04 -12.17 -3.87
C ILE A 52 0.44 -13.36 -4.73
N LEU A 53 -0.08 -14.53 -4.38
CA LEU A 53 0.23 -15.80 -4.99
C LEU A 53 -0.97 -16.35 -5.74
N SER A 54 -0.68 -16.91 -6.91
CA SER A 54 -1.54 -17.83 -7.63
C SER A 54 -0.77 -19.13 -7.89
N ASP A 55 -1.37 -20.28 -7.61
CA ASP A 55 -0.72 -21.59 -7.69
C ASP A 55 0.68 -21.62 -7.05
N SER A 56 0.79 -21.03 -5.85
CA SER A 56 2.03 -20.89 -5.06
C SER A 56 3.14 -20.05 -5.71
N LYS A 57 2.87 -19.36 -6.82
CA LYS A 57 3.80 -18.42 -7.47
C LYS A 57 3.42 -16.99 -7.15
N VAL A 58 4.40 -16.18 -6.77
CA VAL A 58 4.20 -14.74 -6.57
C VAL A 58 3.94 -14.08 -7.92
N ILE A 59 2.73 -13.52 -8.09
CA ILE A 59 2.30 -12.84 -9.32
C ILE A 59 2.24 -11.32 -9.17
N CYS A 60 2.05 -10.84 -7.94
CA CYS A 60 1.86 -9.44 -7.59
C CYS A 60 2.31 -9.19 -6.15
N ALA A 61 2.26 -7.92 -5.75
CA ALA A 61 2.37 -7.51 -4.36
C ALA A 61 1.17 -6.63 -3.92
N GLY A 62 1.16 -6.26 -2.66
CA GLY A 62 0.19 -5.36 -2.05
C GLY A 62 0.68 -4.83 -0.71
N ALA A 63 -0.19 -4.10 -0.02
CA ALA A 63 0.02 -3.68 1.36
C ALA A 63 -1.12 -4.15 2.24
N LEU A 64 -0.80 -4.77 3.38
CA LEU A 64 -1.74 -4.93 4.48
C LEU A 64 -2.14 -3.55 4.99
N ILE A 65 -3.44 -3.25 5.08
CA ILE A 65 -3.95 -1.93 5.52
C ILE A 65 -4.73 -1.97 6.83
N ASN A 66 -5.16 -3.16 7.26
CA ASN A 66 -5.64 -3.50 8.60
C ASN A 66 -5.60 -5.03 8.77
N ASN A 67 -6.20 -5.59 9.82
CA ASN A 67 -6.20 -7.03 10.10
C ASN A 67 -6.96 -7.91 9.07
N LEU A 68 -7.69 -7.33 8.11
CA LEU A 68 -8.55 -8.09 7.18
C LEU A 68 -8.37 -7.75 5.70
N TYR A 69 -7.76 -6.61 5.40
CA TYR A 69 -7.77 -6.03 4.07
C TYR A 69 -6.35 -5.75 3.55
N VAL A 70 -6.16 -6.06 2.27
CA VAL A 70 -4.92 -5.83 1.53
C VAL A 70 -5.22 -4.94 0.33
N LEU A 71 -4.51 -3.82 0.22
CA LEU A 71 -4.59 -2.90 -0.90
C LEU A 71 -3.62 -3.34 -2.01
N THR A 72 -4.08 -3.41 -3.25
CA THR A 72 -3.27 -3.82 -4.41
C THR A 72 -3.81 -3.22 -5.71
N ALA A 73 -3.17 -3.55 -6.83
CA ALA A 73 -3.64 -3.16 -8.15
C ALA A 73 -4.77 -4.09 -8.64
N ALA A 74 -5.74 -3.57 -9.39
CA ALA A 74 -6.86 -4.36 -9.92
C ALA A 74 -6.41 -5.46 -10.91
N SER A 75 -5.36 -5.20 -11.68
CA SER A 75 -4.70 -6.14 -12.59
C SER A 75 -4.08 -7.37 -11.90
N CYS A 76 -3.91 -7.32 -10.57
CA CYS A 76 -3.46 -8.46 -9.77
C CYS A 76 -4.57 -9.47 -9.48
N PHE A 77 -5.84 -9.09 -9.66
CA PHE A 77 -6.94 -10.05 -9.60
C PHE A 77 -6.90 -10.95 -10.83
N LYS A 78 -7.04 -12.27 -10.61
CA LYS A 78 -7.13 -13.29 -11.65
C LYS A 78 -8.46 -14.02 -11.51
N GLU A 79 -9.31 -13.85 -12.50
CA GLU A 79 -10.61 -14.51 -12.52
C GLU A 79 -10.41 -16.03 -12.62
N ASN A 80 -11.14 -16.78 -11.79
CA ASN A 80 -11.05 -18.25 -11.67
C ASN A 80 -9.78 -18.82 -11.03
N GLU A 81 -8.87 -17.99 -10.50
CA GLU A 81 -7.68 -18.47 -9.79
C GLU A 81 -7.81 -18.25 -8.28
N LYS A 82 -7.44 -19.23 -7.45
CA LYS A 82 -7.46 -19.06 -6.00
C LYS A 82 -6.26 -18.25 -5.55
N LEU A 83 -6.48 -16.98 -5.20
CA LEU A 83 -5.43 -16.12 -4.70
C LEU A 83 -5.14 -16.35 -3.22
N THR A 84 -3.85 -16.35 -2.89
CA THR A 84 -3.34 -16.39 -1.52
C THR A 84 -2.47 -15.17 -1.28
N VAL A 85 -2.64 -14.50 -0.14
CA VAL A 85 -1.74 -13.44 0.32
C VAL A 85 -0.76 -14.03 1.31
N ARG A 86 0.53 -13.79 1.11
CA ARG A 86 1.58 -14.11 2.07
C ARG A 86 2.09 -12.83 2.74
N LEU A 87 2.13 -12.83 4.07
CA LEU A 87 2.62 -11.72 4.89
C LEU A 87 3.85 -12.15 5.69
N GLY A 88 4.75 -11.21 5.99
CA GLY A 88 5.97 -11.47 6.77
C GLY A 88 7.10 -12.14 5.99
N SER A 89 6.95 -12.27 4.67
CA SER A 89 8.04 -12.72 3.78
C SER A 89 9.20 -11.72 3.81
N GLY A 90 10.43 -12.23 3.81
CA GLY A 90 11.65 -11.41 3.91
C GLY A 90 12.15 -11.16 5.33
N TYR A 91 11.41 -11.59 6.37
CA TYR A 91 11.94 -11.64 7.73
C TYR A 91 12.94 -12.78 7.90
N PHE A 92 13.94 -12.59 8.78
CA PHE A 92 15.11 -13.47 8.95
C PHE A 92 14.76 -14.95 9.13
N ASP A 93 13.65 -15.24 9.81
CA ASP A 93 13.28 -16.61 10.20
C ASP A 93 12.24 -17.27 9.27
N LYS A 94 11.95 -16.67 8.09
CA LYS A 94 10.92 -17.16 7.14
C LYS A 94 9.56 -17.44 7.80
N SER A 95 9.22 -16.69 8.85
CA SER A 95 8.00 -16.80 9.65
C SER A 95 6.76 -16.23 8.94
N TYR A 96 6.62 -16.48 7.63
CA TYR A 96 5.53 -15.95 6.84
C TYR A 96 4.23 -16.71 7.10
N GLU A 97 3.11 -16.04 6.85
CA GLU A 97 1.76 -16.59 6.99
C GLU A 97 0.97 -16.39 5.70
N ASN A 98 0.17 -17.39 5.34
CA ASN A 98 -0.63 -17.40 4.11
C ASN A 98 -2.12 -17.27 4.44
N PHE A 99 -2.78 -16.34 3.76
CA PHE A 99 -4.19 -16.01 3.94
C PHE A 99 -4.92 -16.13 2.61
N ARG A 100 -6.00 -16.91 2.55
CA ARG A 100 -6.81 -17.00 1.32
C ARG A 100 -7.57 -15.70 1.10
N VAL A 101 -7.65 -15.25 -0.15
CA VAL A 101 -8.53 -14.14 -0.55
C VAL A 101 -9.97 -14.66 -0.73
N THR A 102 -10.94 -13.99 -0.11
CA THR A 102 -12.37 -14.36 -0.20
C THR A 102 -13.19 -13.38 -1.04
N LYS A 103 -12.81 -12.10 -1.05
CA LYS A 103 -13.49 -11.06 -1.83
C LYS A 103 -12.48 -10.09 -2.43
N ALA A 104 -12.83 -9.56 -3.59
CA ALA A 104 -12.13 -8.46 -4.24
C ALA A 104 -13.09 -7.31 -4.51
N TYR A 105 -12.69 -6.10 -4.09
CA TYR A 105 -13.44 -4.86 -4.29
C TYR A 105 -12.67 -3.95 -5.25
N PHE A 106 -13.32 -3.52 -6.33
CA PHE A 106 -12.68 -2.74 -7.39
C PHE A 106 -13.07 -1.27 -7.29
N TRP A 107 -12.08 -0.39 -7.39
CA TRP A 107 -12.34 1.04 -7.59
C TRP A 107 -12.81 1.24 -9.02
N MET A 108 -14.10 1.50 -9.20
CA MET A 108 -14.75 1.59 -10.52
C MET A 108 -14.55 0.32 -11.39
N THR A 109 -15.01 0.36 -12.64
CA THR A 109 -14.71 -0.71 -13.59
C THR A 109 -13.28 -0.52 -14.07
N HIS A 110 -12.40 -1.46 -13.73
CA HIS A 110 -11.07 -1.51 -14.30
C HIS A 110 -11.16 -1.88 -15.79
N PHE A 111 -10.50 -1.10 -16.65
CA PHE A 111 -10.37 -1.40 -18.07
C PHE A 111 -8.90 -1.76 -18.35
N PRO A 112 -8.58 -3.06 -18.48
CA PRO A 112 -7.20 -3.52 -18.69
C PRO A 112 -6.50 -2.85 -19.88
N ALA A 113 -7.26 -2.48 -20.91
CA ALA A 113 -6.74 -1.84 -22.12
C ALA A 113 -6.07 -0.49 -21.87
N ASN A 114 -6.52 0.27 -20.85
CA ASN A 114 -6.07 1.64 -20.61
C ASN A 114 -5.37 1.81 -19.25
N ASN A 115 -5.22 0.74 -18.46
CA ASN A 115 -4.72 0.78 -17.07
C ASN A 115 -5.43 1.81 -16.17
N THR A 116 -6.61 2.27 -16.57
CA THR A 116 -7.41 3.20 -15.79
C THR A 116 -8.07 2.47 -14.63
N ASN A 117 -8.21 3.15 -13.49
CA ASN A 117 -8.89 2.63 -12.31
C ASN A 117 -8.31 1.28 -11.83
N ASN A 118 -6.98 1.17 -11.81
CA ASN A 118 -6.28 -0.08 -11.49
C ASN A 118 -6.12 -0.29 -9.97
N LEU A 119 -7.12 0.00 -9.15
CA LEU A 119 -7.06 -0.13 -7.70
C LEU A 119 -8.05 -1.19 -7.20
N CYS A 120 -7.59 -2.05 -6.30
CA CYS A 120 -8.38 -3.13 -5.72
C CYS A 120 -8.06 -3.35 -4.23
N ILE A 121 -9.06 -3.76 -3.47
CA ILE A 121 -8.92 -4.24 -2.09
C ILE A 121 -9.27 -5.72 -2.05
N PHE A 122 -8.39 -6.54 -1.50
CA PHE A 122 -8.65 -7.93 -1.18
C PHE A 122 -9.05 -8.07 0.28
N ARG A 123 -10.12 -8.83 0.52
CA ARG A 123 -10.51 -9.27 1.85
C ARG A 123 -9.95 -10.67 2.11
N LEU A 124 -9.25 -10.81 3.23
CA LEU A 124 -8.71 -12.06 3.71
C LEU A 124 -9.80 -12.94 4.33
N GLN A 125 -9.58 -14.25 4.32
CA GLN A 125 -10.51 -15.23 4.92
C GLN A 125 -10.54 -15.13 6.45
N THR A 126 -9.38 -14.91 7.07
CA THR A 126 -9.20 -14.85 8.51
C THR A 126 -8.50 -13.55 8.88
N GLU A 127 -8.75 -13.07 10.09
CA GLU A 127 -8.02 -11.93 10.65
C GLU A 127 -6.55 -12.26 10.81
N VAL A 128 -5.71 -11.27 10.49
CA VAL A 128 -4.26 -11.31 10.67
C VAL A 128 -3.95 -10.90 12.09
N GLU A 129 -3.24 -11.76 12.82
CA GLU A 129 -2.63 -11.39 14.08
C GLU A 129 -1.37 -10.56 13.82
N PHE A 130 -1.32 -9.33 14.33
CA PHE A 130 -0.15 -8.48 14.15
C PHE A 130 1.05 -9.01 14.94
N LYS A 131 2.21 -8.98 14.29
CA LYS A 131 3.50 -9.45 14.81
C LYS A 131 4.56 -8.42 14.45
N THR A 132 5.74 -8.49 15.05
CA THR A 132 6.83 -7.55 14.74
C THR A 132 7.08 -7.42 13.24
N HIS A 133 7.00 -8.53 12.51
CA HIS A 133 7.24 -8.62 11.07
C HIS A 133 5.98 -8.58 10.20
N ILE A 134 4.79 -8.47 10.79
CA ILE A 134 3.50 -8.39 10.10
C ILE A 134 2.68 -7.29 10.74
N ARG A 135 2.71 -6.10 10.12
CA ARG A 135 1.96 -4.93 10.57
C ARG A 135 1.40 -4.16 9.39
N PRO A 136 0.24 -3.52 9.51
CA PRO A 136 -0.37 -2.78 8.43
C PRO A 136 0.37 -1.48 8.13
N MET A 137 0.22 -1.02 6.89
CA MET A 137 0.72 0.28 6.44
C MET A 137 -0.16 1.40 7.01
N CYS A 138 0.45 2.43 7.59
CA CYS A 138 -0.29 3.59 8.06
C CYS A 138 -0.91 4.36 6.91
N ILE A 139 -2.25 4.47 6.91
CA ILE A 139 -3.02 5.30 5.98
C ILE A 139 -3.91 6.22 6.81
N THR A 140 -3.83 7.53 6.60
CA THR A 140 -4.66 8.50 7.31
C THR A 140 -6.05 8.60 6.67
N LYS A 141 -7.11 8.64 7.47
CA LYS A 141 -8.52 8.82 7.07
C LYS A 141 -8.79 10.23 6.53
N SER A 142 -8.02 11.23 6.97
CA SER A 142 -8.13 12.61 6.50
C SER A 142 -7.10 12.89 5.40
N PRO A 143 -7.52 13.23 4.17
CA PRO A 143 -6.61 13.77 3.18
C PRO A 143 -6.25 15.21 3.58
N LYS A 144 -4.95 15.49 3.77
CA LYS A 144 -4.48 16.88 3.98
C LYS A 144 -4.45 17.72 2.69
N SER A 145 -4.90 17.20 1.55
CA SER A 145 -4.73 17.87 0.26
C SER A 145 -5.94 17.74 -0.66
N LEU A 146 -6.56 18.90 -0.86
CA LEU A 146 -7.54 19.24 -1.88
C LEU A 146 -6.89 19.12 -3.27
N GLY A 147 -7.44 18.30 -4.18
CA GLY A 147 -7.04 18.28 -5.61
C GLY A 147 -5.88 17.36 -6.03
N LEU A 148 -5.61 16.27 -5.32
CA LEU A 148 -4.57 15.31 -5.69
C LEU A 148 -4.92 14.50 -6.95
N ALA A 149 -3.97 14.37 -7.87
CA ALA A 149 -4.04 13.45 -9.01
C ALA A 149 -4.26 12.00 -8.54
N THR A 150 -5.02 11.23 -9.31
CA THR A 150 -5.35 9.82 -9.00
C THR A 150 -4.13 8.90 -9.10
N THR A 151 -3.12 9.30 -9.89
CA THR A 151 -1.84 8.61 -10.05
C THR A 151 -0.69 9.60 -10.00
N PHE A 152 0.52 9.09 -9.76
CA PHE A 152 1.77 9.83 -9.84
C PHE A 152 2.86 8.94 -10.46
N GLU A 153 3.86 9.56 -11.07
CA GLU A 153 4.93 8.87 -11.77
C GLU A 153 6.24 9.03 -11.00
N ILE A 154 6.96 7.93 -10.85
CA ILE A 154 8.36 7.93 -10.42
C ILE A 154 9.21 7.77 -11.67
N ILE A 155 9.88 8.86 -12.01
CA ILE A 155 10.80 8.90 -13.15
C ILE A 155 12.00 8.06 -12.77
N ASN A 156 12.10 6.89 -13.39
CA ASN A 156 13.31 6.10 -13.30
C ASN A 156 14.28 6.71 -14.30
N GLU A 157 15.21 7.53 -13.82
CA GLU A 157 16.39 7.85 -14.59
C GLU A 157 17.07 6.52 -14.91
N LYS A 158 16.87 6.01 -16.13
CA LYS A 158 17.71 4.92 -16.64
C LYS A 158 19.15 5.32 -16.32
N PRO A 159 20.04 4.42 -15.88
CA PRO A 159 21.44 4.63 -16.21
C PRO A 159 21.46 4.70 -17.76
N LYS A 160 21.58 5.92 -18.32
CA LYS A 160 21.59 6.23 -19.77
C LYS A 160 22.60 5.37 -20.56
N MET A 161 23.42 4.64 -19.83
CA MET A 161 24.58 3.88 -20.23
C MET A 161 24.30 2.45 -20.69
N TRP A 162 23.16 1.82 -20.33
CA TRP A 162 22.84 0.46 -20.82
C TRP A 162 22.59 0.44 -22.34
N TYR A 163 21.95 1.48 -22.88
CA TYR A 163 21.82 1.67 -24.34
C TYR A 163 23.18 1.82 -25.03
N PHE A 164 24.16 2.41 -24.32
CA PHE A 164 25.53 2.57 -24.79
C PHE A 164 26.27 1.22 -24.81
N CYS A 165 26.13 0.40 -23.76
CA CYS A 165 26.71 -0.95 -23.71
C CYS A 165 26.04 -1.94 -24.68
N LYS A 166 24.77 -1.76 -25.03
CA LYS A 166 24.08 -2.63 -26.02
C LYS A 166 24.69 -2.52 -27.43
N ASN A 167 25.27 -1.37 -27.77
CA ASN A 167 25.89 -1.10 -29.08
C ASN A 167 27.42 -1.25 -29.11
N ILE A 168 28.07 -1.39 -27.96
CA ILE A 168 29.51 -1.63 -27.86
C ILE A 168 29.71 -3.07 -27.38
N LYS A 169 29.89 -4.02 -28.31
CA LYS A 169 30.37 -5.37 -27.97
C LYS A 169 31.82 -5.25 -27.51
N GLY A 170 32.04 -5.00 -26.22
CA GLY A 170 33.38 -4.79 -25.71
C GLY A 170 33.51 -5.12 -24.23
N LEU A 171 34.58 -5.85 -23.93
CA LEU A 171 35.13 -6.17 -22.61
C LEU A 171 35.10 -4.99 -21.61
N PHE A 172 35.05 -3.75 -22.12
CA PHE A 172 34.99 -2.51 -21.35
C PHE A 172 33.77 -2.39 -20.45
N CYS A 173 32.56 -2.77 -20.90
CA CYS A 173 31.38 -2.74 -20.03
C CYS A 173 31.46 -3.81 -18.92
N LYS A 174 32.09 -4.97 -19.21
CA LYS A 174 32.31 -6.04 -18.23
C LYS A 174 33.33 -5.64 -17.15
N TYR A 175 34.37 -4.90 -17.52
CA TYR A 175 35.44 -4.48 -16.61
C TYR A 175 35.05 -3.29 -15.72
N VAL A 176 34.23 -2.36 -16.22
CA VAL A 176 33.81 -1.15 -15.48
C VAL A 176 32.60 -1.40 -14.58
N PHE A 177 31.65 -2.26 -14.99
CA PHE A 177 30.36 -2.41 -14.29
C PHE A 177 30.18 -3.76 -13.56
N GLY A 178 31.15 -4.67 -13.67
CA GLY A 178 31.07 -6.00 -13.07
C GLY A 178 30.07 -6.91 -13.80
N GLU A 179 30.31 -8.21 -13.75
CA GLU A 179 29.48 -9.23 -14.40
C GLU A 179 28.20 -9.56 -13.59
N ASN A 180 27.75 -8.63 -12.76
CA ASN A 180 26.47 -8.75 -12.11
C ASN A 180 25.47 -8.06 -13.03
N GLU A 181 24.81 -8.86 -13.87
CA GLU A 181 23.39 -8.63 -14.11
C GLU A 181 22.70 -8.59 -12.73
N GLU A 182 22.79 -7.45 -12.02
CA GLU A 182 21.71 -7.04 -11.16
C GLU A 182 20.55 -6.79 -12.12
N LYS A 183 19.92 -7.91 -12.51
CA LYS A 183 18.60 -7.97 -13.11
C LYS A 183 17.80 -6.97 -12.32
N TRP A 184 17.57 -5.79 -12.90
CA TRP A 184 16.76 -4.75 -12.32
C TRP A 184 15.48 -5.46 -11.86
N GLN A 185 15.41 -5.81 -10.58
CA GLN A 185 14.37 -6.69 -10.08
C GLN A 185 13.18 -5.77 -9.99
N SER A 186 12.45 -5.70 -11.09
CA SER A 186 11.28 -4.85 -11.22
C SER A 186 10.35 -5.21 -10.07
N LYS A 187 10.03 -4.22 -9.23
CA LYS A 187 9.02 -4.37 -8.20
C LYS A 187 7.75 -4.94 -8.85
N PRO A 188 7.16 -6.01 -8.29
CA PRO A 188 5.95 -6.58 -8.86
C PRO A 188 4.80 -5.57 -8.81
N THR A 189 3.88 -5.65 -9.77
CA THR A 189 2.65 -4.84 -9.75
C THR A 189 1.94 -4.98 -8.41
N GLY A 190 1.42 -3.86 -7.90
CA GLY A 190 0.81 -3.75 -6.58
C GLY A 190 1.78 -3.48 -5.43
N SER A 191 3.11 -3.44 -5.68
CA SER A 191 4.08 -3.07 -4.64
C SER A 191 3.78 -1.70 -4.02
N PRO A 192 3.83 -1.59 -2.68
CA PRO A 192 3.60 -0.32 -2.01
C PRO A 192 4.79 0.63 -2.12
N TRP A 193 4.48 1.92 -2.14
CA TRP A 193 5.40 3.04 -2.03
C TRP A 193 5.10 3.78 -0.73
N THR A 194 6.14 4.04 0.08
CA THR A 194 6.02 4.74 1.37
C THR A 194 7.04 5.87 1.54
N GLU A 195 7.74 6.23 0.47
CA GLU A 195 8.79 7.26 0.50
C GLU A 195 8.24 8.65 0.18
N THR A 196 8.92 9.69 0.66
CA THR A 196 8.60 11.06 0.30
C THR A 196 9.19 11.39 -1.05
N ILE A 197 8.34 11.85 -1.98
CA ILE A 197 8.82 12.36 -3.27
C ILE A 197 9.64 13.63 -3.02
N SER A 198 10.90 13.62 -3.45
CA SER A 198 11.87 14.70 -3.20
C SER A 198 11.85 15.81 -4.26
N ASN A 199 11.33 15.51 -5.46
CA ASN A 199 11.38 16.39 -6.65
C ASN A 199 10.08 16.31 -7.48
N GLY A 200 9.83 17.33 -8.30
CA GLY A 200 8.68 17.38 -9.19
C GLY A 200 7.39 17.89 -8.54
N PRO A 201 6.26 17.86 -9.27
CA PRO A 201 5.00 18.49 -8.85
C PRO A 201 4.35 17.84 -7.63
N PHE A 202 4.72 16.60 -7.30
CA PHE A 202 4.19 15.85 -6.15
C PHE A 202 5.12 15.86 -4.93
N LYS A 203 6.20 16.67 -4.95
CA LYS A 203 7.18 16.77 -3.87
C LYS A 203 6.51 17.06 -2.53
N GLY A 204 6.69 16.16 -1.55
CA GLY A 204 6.12 16.28 -0.22
C GLY A 204 4.58 16.19 -0.14
N LEU A 205 3.89 15.99 -1.27
CA LEU A 205 2.42 15.92 -1.33
C LEU A 205 1.90 14.49 -1.35
N VAL A 206 2.68 13.56 -1.88
CA VAL A 206 2.35 12.14 -1.96
C VAL A 206 3.33 11.34 -1.13
N ARG A 207 2.77 10.50 -0.25
CA ARG A 207 3.54 9.64 0.66
C ARG A 207 3.25 8.15 0.45
N TYR A 208 2.04 7.82 0.01
CA TYR A 208 1.58 6.44 -0.13
C TYR A 208 1.14 6.16 -1.56
N GLY A 209 1.67 5.08 -2.14
CA GLY A 209 1.31 4.64 -3.48
C GLY A 209 1.23 3.13 -3.61
N ILE A 210 0.54 2.67 -4.65
CA ILE A 210 0.49 1.27 -5.07
C ILE A 210 0.93 1.20 -6.53
N LEU A 211 1.96 0.41 -6.86
CA LEU A 211 2.46 0.30 -8.22
C LEU A 211 1.35 -0.23 -9.13
N SER A 212 0.91 0.59 -10.08
CA SER A 212 -0.17 0.27 -11.00
C SER A 212 0.36 -0.51 -12.19
N TYR A 213 1.29 0.11 -12.92
CA TYR A 213 1.96 -0.47 -14.08
C TYR A 213 3.26 0.27 -14.34
N ARG A 214 4.04 -0.27 -15.28
CA ARG A 214 5.23 0.39 -15.80
C ARG A 214 4.97 0.78 -17.24
N ASP A 215 5.34 2.01 -17.61
CA ASP A 215 5.23 2.44 -19.00
C ASP A 215 6.28 1.69 -19.84
N ASN A 216 5.84 1.02 -20.91
CA ASN A 216 6.74 0.20 -21.73
C ASN A 216 7.71 1.03 -22.59
N LYS A 217 7.45 2.33 -22.80
CA LYS A 217 8.29 3.22 -23.60
C LYS A 217 9.29 3.97 -22.72
N THR A 218 8.80 4.62 -21.67
CA THR A 218 9.64 5.46 -20.80
C THR A 218 10.30 4.64 -19.69
N TYR A 219 9.70 3.51 -19.30
CA TYR A 219 10.07 2.69 -18.13
C TYR A 219 9.76 3.36 -16.78
N ASP A 220 8.98 4.43 -16.80
CA ASP A 220 8.51 5.09 -15.59
C ASP A 220 7.53 4.19 -14.85
N GLU A 221 7.60 4.26 -13.53
CA GLU A 221 6.68 3.53 -12.67
C GLU A 221 5.50 4.44 -12.33
N VAL A 222 4.29 3.98 -12.68
CA VAL A 222 3.06 4.71 -12.42
C VAL A 222 2.41 4.13 -11.18
N TYR A 223 2.30 4.93 -10.14
CA TYR A 223 1.70 4.54 -8.86
C TYR A 223 0.30 5.15 -8.74
N ILE A 224 -0.64 4.37 -8.19
CA ILE A 224 -1.92 4.88 -7.73
C ILE A 224 -1.67 5.71 -6.48
N ASN A 225 -2.21 6.92 -6.43
CA ASN A 225 -2.18 7.76 -5.25
C ASN A 225 -3.22 7.29 -4.23
N VAL A 226 -2.77 6.62 -3.17
CA VAL A 226 -3.66 6.04 -2.14
C VAL A 226 -4.54 7.11 -1.50
N MET A 227 -3.98 8.29 -1.23
CA MET A 227 -4.68 9.38 -0.55
C MET A 227 -5.81 9.97 -1.39
N SER A 228 -5.70 9.93 -2.72
CA SER A 228 -6.79 10.36 -3.62
C SER A 228 -8.01 9.42 -3.61
N HIS A 229 -7.86 8.21 -3.04
CA HIS A 229 -8.89 7.17 -2.96
C HIS A 229 -9.34 6.88 -1.52
N ILE A 230 -8.89 7.68 -0.55
CA ILE A 230 -9.04 7.35 0.87
C ILE A 230 -10.50 7.14 1.31
N ASN A 231 -11.43 7.94 0.80
CA ASN A 231 -12.84 7.82 1.17
C ASN A 231 -13.40 6.43 0.80
N TRP A 232 -13.07 5.94 -0.40
CA TRP A 232 -13.49 4.62 -0.86
C TRP A 232 -12.78 3.50 -0.11
N ILE A 233 -11.48 3.64 0.13
CA ILE A 233 -10.69 2.68 0.90
C ILE A 233 -11.25 2.56 2.33
N ALA A 234 -11.52 3.70 2.99
CA ALA A 234 -12.05 3.73 4.34
C ALA A 234 -13.46 3.11 4.42
N GLN A 235 -14.33 3.39 3.45
CA GLN A 235 -15.67 2.78 3.40
C GLN A 235 -15.62 1.26 3.39
N ILE A 236 -14.74 0.67 2.58
CA ILE A 236 -14.61 -0.80 2.47
C ILE A 236 -13.93 -1.37 3.72
N SER A 237 -12.77 -0.82 4.10
CA SER A 237 -11.91 -1.41 5.13
C SER A 237 -12.49 -1.28 6.54
N LEU A 238 -13.39 -0.32 6.76
CA LEU A 238 -14.11 -0.13 8.01
C LEU A 238 -15.51 -0.77 7.99
N GLU A 239 -15.87 -1.48 6.91
CA GLU A 239 -17.17 -2.13 6.72
C GLU A 239 -18.39 -1.20 6.96
N ILE A 240 -18.24 0.10 6.64
CA ILE A 240 -19.31 1.10 6.83
C ILE A 240 -20.38 0.89 5.75
N ASP A 241 -21.66 0.89 6.17
CA ASP A 241 -22.86 0.59 5.38
C ASP A 241 -22.73 0.93 3.88
N ILE A 242 -22.63 -0.13 3.07
CA ILE A 242 -22.38 -0.10 1.62
C ILE A 242 -23.68 0.25 0.89
N SER A 243 -24.18 1.48 1.09
CA SER A 243 -25.34 2.00 0.33
C SER A 243 -24.97 2.43 -1.09
N THR A 244 -23.67 2.58 -1.39
CA THR A 244 -23.14 2.80 -2.73
C THR A 244 -22.84 1.47 -3.42
N PRO A 245 -23.15 1.30 -4.72
CA PRO A 245 -22.89 0.06 -5.44
C PRO A 245 -21.37 -0.13 -5.65
N VAL A 246 -20.70 -0.76 -4.69
CA VAL A 246 -19.33 -1.23 -4.83
C VAL A 246 -19.36 -2.54 -5.62
N LYS A 247 -18.64 -2.60 -6.75
CA LYS A 247 -18.47 -3.84 -7.51
C LYS A 247 -17.58 -4.80 -6.71
N LYS A 248 -18.17 -5.91 -6.27
CA LYS A 248 -17.48 -7.00 -5.56
C LYS A 248 -17.49 -8.28 -6.41
N LYS A 249 -16.40 -9.04 -6.34
CA LYS A 249 -16.36 -10.44 -6.80
C LYS A 249 -16.04 -11.35 -5.61
N GLU A 250 -16.78 -12.45 -5.49
CA GLU A 250 -16.64 -13.45 -4.43
C GLU A 250 -16.02 -14.74 -5.02
N TYR A 251 -15.24 -15.47 -4.22
CA TYR A 251 -14.50 -16.67 -4.60
C TYR A 251 -15.17 -17.98 -4.20
#